data_AF-A0A1V5VCT4-F1
#
_entry.id   AF-A0A1V5VCT4-F1
#
_cell.length_a   1.000
_cell.length_b   1.000
_cell.length_c   1.000
_cell.angle_alpha   90.00
_cell.angle_beta   90.00
_cell.angle_gamma   90.00
#
_symmetry.space_group_name_H-M   'P 1'
#
loop_
_entity.id
_entity.type
_entity.pdbx_description
1 polymer ?
#
loop_
_entity_poly.entity_id
_entity_poly.type
_entity_poly.pdbx_seq_one_letter_code
_entity_poly.pdbx_strand_id
1 'polypeptide(L)'
;MIRLVYIVFLTVLCVFAELVLRSFGLLFPFAAFFVFYAATAFGPRPAFAAAILAACGLDFAGGCGASHPWSFLALSAVIGLSFFWLHQVESESILLHSVPGAAIPFLVWLISLVFLSEHRFSAFADQLPGVILASFLASILLPVMIYALDTLNEKLGLDLYTDAKIKLKLQ
;
A
#
# COMPACT_ATOMS: atom_id res chain seq x y z
N MET A 1 14.46 -16.85 -7.66
CA MET A 1 13.66 -16.46 -8.85
C MET A 1 12.17 -16.37 -8.55
N ILE A 2 11.53 -17.39 -7.96
CA ILE A 2 10.07 -17.40 -7.70
C ILE A 2 9.59 -16.16 -6.93
N ARG A 3 10.28 -15.74 -5.86
CA ARG A 3 9.93 -14.54 -5.09
C ARG A 3 9.89 -13.25 -5.92
N LEU A 4 10.85 -13.05 -6.82
CA LEU A 4 10.93 -11.82 -7.62
C LEU A 4 9.80 -11.79 -8.66
N VAL A 5 9.58 -12.92 -9.34
CA VAL A 5 8.46 -13.08 -10.29
C VAL A 5 7.13 -12.83 -9.58
N TYR A 6 6.97 -13.36 -8.38
CA TYR A 6 5.79 -13.15 -7.54
C TYR A 6 5.56 -11.67 -7.21
N ILE A 7 6.58 -10.98 -6.70
CA ILE A 7 6.48 -9.56 -6.35
C ILE A 7 6.15 -8.71 -7.59
N VAL A 8 6.83 -8.94 -8.71
CA VAL A 8 6.57 -8.19 -9.95
C VAL A 8 5.14 -8.44 -10.44
N PHE A 9 4.73 -9.70 -10.51
CA PHE A 9 3.39 -10.07 -10.97
C PHE A 9 2.28 -9.46 -10.10
N LEU A 10 2.38 -9.60 -8.78
CA LEU A 10 1.38 -9.02 -7.88
C LEU A 10 1.40 -7.49 -7.88
N THR A 11 2.57 -6.87 -7.96
CA THR A 11 2.63 -5.40 -8.07
C THR A 11 1.88 -4.93 -9.31
N VAL A 12 2.13 -5.54 -10.47
CA VAL A 12 1.43 -5.21 -11.72
C VAL A 12 -0.07 -5.47 -11.60
N LEU A 13 -0.47 -6.60 -11.02
CA LEU A 13 -1.87 -6.95 -10.82
C LEU A 13 -2.59 -5.94 -9.91
N CYS A 14 -1.97 -5.56 -8.78
CA CYS A 14 -2.51 -4.58 -7.85
C CYS A 14 -2.65 -3.20 -8.49
N VAL A 15 -1.64 -2.76 -9.23
CA VAL A 15 -1.67 -1.51 -10.00
C VAL A 15 -2.79 -1.54 -11.03
N PHE A 16 -2.91 -2.63 -11.79
CA PHE A 16 -3.95 -2.77 -12.79
C PHE A 16 -5.36 -2.77 -12.17
N ALA A 17 -5.56 -3.52 -11.08
CA ALA A 17 -6.83 -3.54 -10.35
C ALA A 17 -7.20 -2.15 -9.81
N GLU A 18 -6.22 -1.44 -9.25
CA GLU A 18 -6.40 -0.07 -8.76
C GLU A 18 -6.78 0.89 -9.90
N LEU A 19 -6.11 0.83 -11.05
CA LEU A 19 -6.43 1.64 -12.22
C LEU A 19 -7.83 1.36 -12.79
N VAL A 20 -8.22 0.08 -12.84
CA VAL A 20 -9.57 -0.32 -13.27
C VAL A 20 -10.62 0.25 -12.32
N LEU A 21 -10.47 0.10 -11.01
CA LEU A 21 -11.42 0.66 -10.04
C LEU A 21 -11.46 2.19 -10.09
N ARG A 22 -10.30 2.83 -10.27
CA ARG A 22 -10.21 4.28 -10.42
C ARG A 22 -10.98 4.78 -11.65
N SER A 23 -11.03 3.99 -12.73
CA SER A 23 -11.84 4.32 -13.91
C SER A 23 -13.35 4.34 -13.63
N PHE A 24 -13.81 3.61 -12.61
CA PHE A 24 -15.19 3.65 -12.09
C PHE A 24 -15.39 4.70 -10.98
N GLY A 25 -14.36 5.51 -10.68
CA GLY A 25 -14.41 6.52 -9.61
C GLY A 25 -14.19 5.95 -8.20
N LEU A 26 -13.77 4.69 -8.06
CA LEU A 26 -13.51 4.06 -6.77
C LEU A 26 -12.02 4.16 -6.40
N LEU A 27 -11.72 4.73 -5.24
CA LEU A 27 -10.37 4.87 -4.71
C LEU A 27 -10.03 3.73 -3.75
N PHE A 28 -9.36 2.70 -4.28
CA PHE A 28 -8.85 1.58 -3.49
C PHE A 28 -7.34 1.42 -3.69
N PRO A 29 -6.52 1.69 -2.66
CA PRO A 29 -5.06 1.75 -2.83
C PRO A 29 -4.42 0.35 -2.72
N PHE A 30 -4.77 -0.55 -3.64
CA PHE A 30 -4.24 -1.92 -3.67
C PHE A 30 -2.73 -1.96 -3.78
N ALA A 31 -2.13 -1.06 -4.58
CA ALA A 31 -0.68 -0.99 -4.70
C ALA A 31 -0.03 -0.63 -3.36
N ALA A 32 -0.62 0.31 -2.61
CA ALA A 32 -0.13 0.69 -1.30
C ALA A 32 -0.24 -0.46 -0.27
N PHE A 33 -1.36 -1.19 -0.29
CA PHE A 33 -1.51 -2.35 0.59
C PHE A 33 -0.49 -3.44 0.27
N PHE A 34 -0.26 -3.73 -1.02
CA PHE A 34 0.74 -4.73 -1.39
C PHE A 34 2.16 -4.29 -1.01
N VAL A 35 2.50 -3.01 -1.18
CA VAL A 35 3.78 -2.46 -0.73
C VAL A 35 3.93 -2.56 0.79
N PHE A 36 2.88 -2.26 1.55
CA PHE A 36 2.85 -2.44 3.00
C PHE A 36 3.13 -3.91 3.39
N TYR A 37 2.46 -4.85 2.73
CA TYR A 37 2.66 -6.29 2.94
C TYR A 37 4.08 -6.75 2.55
N ALA A 38 4.58 -6.28 1.40
CA ALA A 38 5.89 -6.66 0.91
C ALA A 38 7.01 -6.16 1.84
N ALA A 39 6.83 -4.96 2.41
CA ALA A 39 7.79 -4.35 3.34
C ALA A 39 7.92 -5.14 4.64
N THR A 40 6.82 -5.68 5.15
CA THR A 40 6.82 -6.49 6.37
C THR A 40 7.23 -7.95 6.11
N ALA A 41 6.70 -8.59 5.06
CA ALA A 41 6.93 -10.01 4.80
C ALA A 41 8.31 -10.29 4.15
N PHE A 42 8.74 -9.45 3.21
CA PHE A 42 9.98 -9.64 2.44
C PHE A 42 11.09 -8.65 2.77
N GLY A 43 10.81 -7.62 3.57
CA GLY A 43 11.75 -6.59 4.00
C GLY A 43 11.81 -5.35 3.08
N PRO A 44 12.69 -4.37 3.39
CA PRO A 44 12.64 -3.05 2.79
C PRO A 44 13.05 -3.04 1.31
N ARG A 45 14.09 -3.80 0.95
CA ARG A 45 14.63 -3.82 -0.42
C ARG A 45 13.60 -4.26 -1.47
N PRO A 46 12.92 -5.41 -1.34
CA PRO A 46 11.88 -5.81 -2.28
C PRO A 46 10.68 -4.87 -2.29
N ALA A 47 10.32 -4.30 -1.14
CA ALA A 47 9.23 -3.33 -1.06
C ALA A 47 9.54 -2.03 -1.79
N PHE A 48 10.77 -1.52 -1.70
CA PHE A 48 11.21 -0.36 -2.48
C PHE A 48 11.14 -0.64 -3.99
N ALA A 49 11.58 -1.82 -4.43
CA ALA A 49 11.47 -2.20 -5.84
C ALA A 49 10.00 -2.27 -6.30
N ALA A 50 9.11 -2.86 -5.48
CA ALA A 50 7.68 -2.87 -5.74
C ALA A 50 7.07 -1.46 -5.75
N ALA A 51 7.48 -0.59 -4.83
CA ALA A 51 7.03 0.80 -4.77
C ALA A 51 7.43 1.61 -6.00
N ILE A 52 8.65 1.43 -6.51
CA ILE A 52 9.10 2.06 -7.77
C ILE A 52 8.24 1.58 -8.93
N LEU A 53 8.07 0.27 -9.07
CA LEU A 53 7.29 -0.31 -10.17
C LEU A 53 5.82 0.13 -10.12
N ALA A 54 5.23 0.13 -8.92
CA ALA A 54 3.88 0.61 -8.69
C ALA A 54 3.73 2.11 -8.99
N ALA A 55 4.66 2.94 -8.52
CA ALA A 55 4.65 4.36 -8.81
C ALA A 55 4.74 4.64 -10.31
N CYS A 56 5.64 3.96 -11.03
CA CYS A 56 5.69 4.05 -12.49
C CYS A 56 4.34 3.69 -13.11
N GLY A 57 3.74 2.54 -12.73
CA GLY A 57 2.46 2.14 -13.30
C GLY A 57 1.32 3.12 -13.01
N LEU A 58 1.21 3.61 -11.77
CA LEU A 58 0.17 4.55 -11.36
C LEU A 58 0.35 5.95 -11.95
N ASP A 59 1.59 6.45 -12.00
CA ASP A 59 1.90 7.78 -12.54
C ASP A 59 1.76 7.81 -14.07
N PHE A 60 2.15 6.74 -14.78
CA PHE A 60 2.01 6.67 -16.24
C PHE A 60 0.57 6.40 -16.71
N ALA A 61 -0.17 5.51 -16.04
CA ALA A 61 -1.49 5.08 -16.50
C ALA A 61 -2.67 5.78 -15.79
N GLY A 62 -2.45 6.37 -14.62
CA GLY A 62 -3.51 6.93 -13.76
C GLY A 62 -4.09 8.27 -14.20
N GLY A 63 -3.81 8.72 -15.44
CA GLY A 63 -4.42 9.92 -16.03
C GLY A 63 -3.98 11.25 -15.42
N CYS A 64 -3.13 11.24 -14.39
CA CYS A 64 -2.40 12.43 -13.98
C CYS A 64 -1.15 12.52 -14.85
N GLY A 65 -1.25 13.15 -16.02
CA GLY A 65 -0.08 13.69 -16.75
C GLY A 65 0.64 14.80 -15.96
N ALA A 66 0.66 14.69 -14.63
CA ALA A 66 1.39 15.55 -13.74
C ALA A 66 2.84 15.11 -13.78
N SER A 67 3.70 16.04 -14.14
CA SER A 67 5.17 15.92 -14.18
C SER A 67 5.82 15.62 -12.82
N HIS A 68 5.04 15.23 -11.81
CA HIS A 68 5.46 15.08 -10.42
C HIS A 68 5.22 13.64 -9.94
N PRO A 69 6.29 12.87 -9.67
CA PRO A 69 6.19 11.48 -9.21
C PRO A 69 5.84 11.42 -7.71
N TRP A 70 4.63 11.82 -7.35
CA TRP A 70 4.16 11.83 -5.96
C TRP A 70 3.77 10.43 -5.46
N SER A 71 3.39 9.51 -6.36
CA SER A 71 3.03 8.13 -5.99
C SER A 71 4.19 7.39 -5.34
N PHE A 72 5.42 7.60 -5.81
CA PHE A 72 6.60 7.00 -5.19
C PHE A 72 6.83 7.48 -3.75
N LEU A 73 6.65 8.78 -3.50
CA LEU A 73 6.80 9.35 -2.16
C LEU A 73 5.70 8.83 -1.23
N ALA A 74 4.47 8.72 -1.73
CA ALA A 74 3.37 8.14 -0.99
C ALA A 74 3.64 6.68 -0.59
N LEU A 75 4.05 5.84 -1.55
CA LEU A 75 4.37 4.44 -1.29
C LEU A 75 5.60 4.28 -0.38
N SER A 76 6.60 5.16 -0.49
CA SER A 76 7.76 5.16 0.40
C SER A 76 7.36 5.46 1.86
N ALA A 77 6.43 6.39 2.05
CA ALA A 77 5.88 6.68 3.37
C ALA A 77 5.02 5.52 3.92
N VAL A 78 4.36 4.75 3.05
CA VAL A 78 3.68 3.49 3.44
C VAL A 78 4.68 2.43 3.91
N ILE A 79 5.84 2.31 3.27
CA ILE A 79 6.95 1.45 3.76
C ILE A 79 7.39 1.93 5.16
N GLY A 80 7.56 3.24 5.36
CA GLY A 80 7.87 3.79 6.69
C GLY A 80 6.82 3.42 7.74
N LEU A 81 5.55 3.56 7.40
CA LEU A 81 4.42 3.17 8.26
C LEU A 81 4.46 1.68 8.61
N SER A 82 4.79 0.81 7.64
CA SER A 82 4.85 -0.64 7.87
C SER A 82 5.96 -1.02 8.84
N PHE A 83 7.12 -0.38 8.75
CA PHE A 83 8.20 -0.57 9.72
C PHE A 83 7.84 -0.05 11.10
N PHE A 84 7.27 1.16 11.18
CA PHE A 84 6.82 1.73 12.45
C PHE A 84 5.80 0.79 13.13
N TRP A 85 4.83 0.29 12.36
CA TRP A 85 3.80 -0.61 12.86
C TRP A 85 4.38 -1.95 13.35
N LEU A 86 5.33 -2.52 12.59
CA LEU A 86 5.99 -3.79 12.92
C LEU A 86 6.78 -3.72 14.24
N HIS A 87 7.37 -2.56 14.57
CA HIS A 87 8.14 -2.38 15.81
C HIS A 87 7.27 -2.09 17.03
N GLN A 88 6.13 -1.40 16.85
CA GLN A 88 5.32 -0.89 17.97
C GLN A 88 4.22 -1.85 18.44
N VAL A 89 3.65 -2.68 17.57
CA VAL A 89 2.44 -3.46 17.90
C VAL A 89 2.74 -4.97 17.93
N GLU A 90 2.09 -5.70 18.85
CA GLU A 90 1.97 -7.16 18.77
C GLU A 90 1.17 -7.53 17.52
N SER A 91 1.87 -7.83 16.43
CA SER A 91 1.31 -8.23 15.14
C SER A 91 0.63 -9.61 15.15
N GLU A 92 0.28 -10.13 16.33
CA GLU A 92 -0.38 -11.43 16.50
C GLU A 92 -1.85 -11.40 16.03
N SER A 93 -2.50 -10.23 16.07
CA SER A 93 -3.87 -10.08 15.57
C SER A 93 -3.91 -9.42 14.21
N ILE A 94 -4.41 -10.14 13.20
CA ILE A 94 -4.67 -9.62 11.85
C ILE A 94 -5.62 -8.40 11.90
N LEU A 95 -6.57 -8.38 12.84
CA LEU A 95 -7.54 -7.28 12.99
C LEU A 95 -6.90 -5.95 13.42
N LEU A 96 -5.75 -5.97 14.12
CA LEU A 96 -5.02 -4.75 14.47
C LEU A 96 -4.52 -4.00 13.23
N HIS A 97 -4.45 -4.66 12.07
CA HIS A 97 -4.08 -4.04 10.80
C HIS A 97 -5.20 -3.18 10.21
N SER A 98 -6.38 -3.12 10.84
CA SER A 98 -7.40 -2.15 10.49
C SER A 98 -6.93 -0.71 10.64
N VAL A 99 -6.08 -0.43 11.63
CA VAL A 99 -5.53 0.92 11.87
C VAL A 99 -4.59 1.38 10.75
N PRO A 100 -3.52 0.64 10.37
CA PRO A 100 -2.72 1.01 9.20
C PRO A 100 -3.55 0.99 7.92
N GLY A 101 -4.57 0.12 7.81
CA GLY A 101 -5.52 0.13 6.71
C GLY A 101 -6.24 1.46 6.57
N ALA A 102 -6.77 2.02 7.67
CA ALA A 102 -7.40 3.34 7.66
C ALA A 102 -6.42 4.48 7.40
N ALA A 103 -5.18 4.35 7.86
CA ALA A 103 -4.15 5.39 7.74
C ALA A 103 -3.60 5.53 6.31
N ILE A 104 -3.50 4.45 5.54
CA ILE A 104 -2.89 4.44 4.20
C ILE A 104 -3.58 5.43 3.23
N PRO A 105 -4.91 5.40 3.02
CA PRO A 105 -5.57 6.37 2.13
C PRO A 105 -5.34 7.82 2.55
N PHE A 106 -5.38 8.09 3.86
CA PHE A 106 -5.14 9.43 4.40
C PHE A 106 -3.72 9.90 4.13
N LEU A 107 -2.74 9.02 4.33
CA LEU A 107 -1.33 9.32 4.09
C LEU A 107 -1.05 9.58 2.61
N VAL A 108 -1.59 8.76 1.71
CA VAL A 108 -1.47 8.94 0.25
C VAL A 108 -2.10 10.27 -0.18
N TRP A 109 -3.29 10.57 0.33
CA TRP A 109 -3.99 11.82 0.05
C TRP A 109 -3.22 13.04 0.56
N LEU A 110 -2.74 13.02 1.81
CA LEU A 110 -1.98 14.11 2.40
C LEU A 110 -0.74 14.46 1.56
N ILE A 111 -0.02 13.44 1.09
CA ILE A 111 1.16 13.63 0.24
C ILE A 111 0.74 14.22 -1.10
N SER A 112 -0.35 13.75 -1.71
CA SER A 112 -0.84 14.31 -2.98
C SER A 112 -1.18 15.81 -2.87
N LEU A 113 -1.75 16.25 -1.74
CA LEU A 113 -2.10 17.66 -1.52
C LEU A 113 -0.89 18.60 -1.46
N VAL A 114 0.26 18.12 -0.97
CA VAL A 114 1.50 18.93 -0.94
C VAL A 114 1.95 19.29 -2.36
N PHE A 115 1.79 18.36 -3.31
CA PHE A 115 2.22 18.52 -4.70
C PHE A 115 1.15 19.17 -5.61
N LEU A 116 -0.12 19.18 -5.22
CA LEU A 116 -1.20 19.90 -5.90
C LEU A 116 -1.22 21.38 -5.46
N SER A 117 -0.21 22.14 -5.93
CA SER A 117 0.15 23.50 -5.49
C SER A 117 -0.95 24.55 -5.61
N GLU A 118 -1.79 24.51 -6.64
CA GLU A 118 -2.60 25.69 -7.01
C GLU A 118 -3.97 25.78 -6.30
N HIS A 119 -4.49 24.68 -5.74
CA HIS A 119 -5.87 24.60 -5.22
C HIS A 119 -5.98 23.79 -3.92
N ARG A 120 -4.97 23.89 -3.04
CA ARG A 120 -4.84 23.03 -1.84
C ARG A 120 -6.07 23.03 -0.94
N PHE A 121 -6.68 24.19 -0.70
CA PHE A 121 -7.82 24.32 0.23
C PHE A 121 -9.15 23.84 -0.37
N SER A 122 -9.40 24.10 -1.65
CA SER A 122 -10.61 23.57 -2.31
C SER A 122 -10.50 22.06 -2.54
N ALA A 123 -9.35 21.57 -3.00
CA ALA A 123 -9.08 20.14 -3.14
C ALA A 123 -9.18 19.39 -1.79
N PHE A 124 -8.80 20.03 -0.68
CA PHE A 124 -8.96 19.47 0.65
C PHE A 124 -10.44 19.24 0.99
N ALA A 125 -11.28 20.25 0.85
CA ALA A 125 -12.70 20.16 1.20
C ALA A 125 -13.46 19.18 0.29
N ASP A 126 -13.16 19.17 -1.00
CA ASP A 126 -13.86 18.35 -1.99
C ASP A 126 -13.51 16.86 -1.88
N GLN A 127 -12.28 16.52 -1.50
CA GLN A 127 -11.80 15.14 -1.47
C GLN A 127 -11.90 14.48 -0.09
N LEU A 128 -11.95 15.26 0.99
CA LEU A 128 -11.99 14.74 2.37
C LEU A 128 -13.10 13.71 2.62
N PRO A 129 -14.36 13.89 2.17
CA PRO A 129 -15.40 12.88 2.36
C PRO A 129 -15.07 11.55 1.69
N GLY A 130 -14.48 11.60 0.48
CA GLY A 130 -14.06 10.42 -0.27
C GLY A 130 -12.90 9.69 0.42
N VAL A 131 -11.96 10.44 1.01
CA VAL A 131 -10.83 9.88 1.76
C VAL A 131 -11.30 9.21 3.04
N ILE A 132 -12.26 9.80 3.78
CA ILE A 132 -12.83 9.18 4.98
C ILE A 132 -13.50 7.84 4.63
N LEU A 133 -14.29 7.81 3.56
CA LEU A 133 -14.92 6.59 3.09
C LEU A 133 -13.89 5.55 2.65
N ALA A 134 -12.86 5.97 1.89
CA ALA A 134 -11.77 5.11 1.48
C ALA A 134 -11.00 4.55 2.67
N SER A 135 -10.72 5.35 3.70
CA SER A 135 -10.09 4.92 4.96
C SER A 135 -10.94 3.89 5.70
N PHE A 136 -12.25 4.09 5.79
CA PHE A 136 -13.14 3.11 6.42
C PHE A 136 -13.10 1.76 5.67
N LEU A 137 -13.23 1.78 4.34
CA LEU A 137 -13.17 0.56 3.53
C LEU A 137 -11.79 -0.10 3.58
N ALA A 138 -10.72 0.69 3.55
CA ALA A 138 -9.33 0.25 3.64
C ALA A 138 -9.02 -0.43 4.98
N SER A 139 -9.64 0.04 6.07
CA SER A 139 -9.52 -0.58 7.40
C SER A 139 -9.99 -2.03 7.44
N ILE A 140 -10.98 -2.37 6.62
CA ILE A 140 -11.51 -3.73 6.51
C ILE A 140 -10.70 -4.51 5.46
N LEU A 141 -10.38 -3.86 4.34
CA LEU A 141 -9.76 -4.49 3.19
C LEU A 141 -8.31 -4.91 3.45
N LEU A 142 -7.53 -4.13 4.20
CA LEU A 142 -6.13 -4.47 4.47
C LEU A 142 -5.99 -5.79 5.25
N PRO A 143 -6.69 -6.02 6.38
CA PRO A 143 -6.70 -7.33 7.05
C PRO A 143 -7.07 -8.49 6.13
N VAL A 144 -8.11 -8.32 5.30
CA VAL A 144 -8.56 -9.35 4.35
C VAL A 144 -7.49 -9.65 3.32
N MET A 145 -6.82 -8.61 2.80
CA MET A 145 -5.77 -8.77 1.82
C MET A 145 -4.52 -9.44 2.41
N ILE A 146 -4.14 -9.10 3.65
CA ILE A 146 -3.05 -9.78 4.37
C ILE A 146 -3.37 -11.28 4.50
N TYR A 147 -4.58 -11.63 4.94
CA TYR A 147 -5.00 -13.02 5.07
C TYR A 147 -4.97 -13.78 3.73
N ALA A 148 -5.46 -13.17 2.65
CA ALA A 148 -5.45 -13.76 1.33
C ALA A 148 -4.02 -13.98 0.80
N LEU A 149 -3.13 -13.01 0.99
CA LEU A 149 -1.72 -13.10 0.58
C LEU A 149 -0.94 -14.13 1.42
N ASP A 150 -1.18 -14.21 2.72
CA ASP A 150 -0.55 -15.23 3.58
C ASP A 150 -0.99 -16.63 3.17
N THR A 151 -2.28 -16.85 2.90
CA THR A 151 -2.79 -18.15 2.41
C THR A 151 -2.14 -18.55 1.08
N LEU A 152 -1.89 -17.57 0.20
CA LEU A 152 -1.24 -17.81 -1.07
C LEU A 152 0.27 -18.06 -0.91
N ASN A 153 0.94 -17.31 -0.02
CA ASN A 153 2.36 -17.48 0.28
C ASN A 153 2.64 -18.83 0.95
N GLU A 154 1.77 -19.29 1.84
CA GLU A 154 1.86 -20.60 2.49
C GLU A 154 1.89 -21.72 1.45
N LYS A 155 0.97 -21.68 0.47
CA LYS A 155 0.92 -22.65 -0.64
C LYS A 155 2.16 -22.61 -1.55
N LEU A 156 2.80 -21.45 -1.66
CA LEU A 156 4.00 -21.25 -2.48
C LEU A 156 5.30 -21.47 -1.70
N GLY A 157 5.24 -21.74 -0.39
CA GLY A 157 6.42 -21.85 0.48
C GLY A 157 7.22 -20.55 0.59
N LEU A 158 6.53 -19.40 0.51
CA LEU A 158 7.13 -18.07 0.61
C LEU A 158 7.06 -17.53 2.05
N ASP A 159 7.79 -16.44 2.30
CA ASP A 159 7.77 -15.76 3.58
C ASP A 159 6.36 -15.25 3.92
N LEU A 160 5.90 -15.56 5.13
CA LEU A 160 4.60 -15.13 5.65
C LEU A 160 4.74 -13.80 6.39
N TYR A 161 3.67 -13.01 6.35
CA TYR A 161 3.57 -11.78 7.13
C TYR A 161 3.51 -12.07 8.63
N THR A 162 2.80 -13.12 9.05
CA THR A 162 2.70 -13.56 10.45
C THR A 162 4.06 -13.86 11.08
N ASP A 163 5.02 -14.33 10.29
CA ASP A 163 6.36 -14.67 10.77
C ASP A 163 7.30 -13.46 10.87
N ALA A 164 6.88 -12.28 10.39
CA ALA A 164 7.74 -11.11 10.29
C ALA A 164 8.33 -10.68 11.63
N LYS A 165 7.56 -10.78 12.73
CA LYS A 165 8.05 -10.40 14.08
C LYS A 165 9.05 -11.41 14.65
N ILE A 166 8.90 -12.70 14.33
CA ILE A 166 9.86 -13.74 14.73
C ILE A 166 11.20 -13.48 14.04
N LYS A 167 11.17 -13.13 12.75
CA LYS A 167 12.38 -12.77 11.99
C LYS A 167 13.08 -11.53 12.56
N LEU A 168 12.31 -10.53 12.98
CA LEU A 168 12.86 -9.30 13.54
C LEU A 168 13.54 -9.51 14.90
N LYS A 169 13.09 -10.49 15.70
CA LYS A 169 13.75 -10.88 16.97
C LYS A 169 15.03 -11.70 16.78
N LEU A 170 15.24 -12.27 15.59
CA LEU A 170 16.39 -13.13 15.26
C LEU A 170 17.52 -12.36 14.55
N GLN A 171 17.30 -11.09 14.21
CA GLN A 171 18.28 -10.17 13.64
C GLN A 171 18.96 -9.35 14.74
#